data_AF-A0A926I7Y4-F1
#
_entry.id   AF-A0A926I7Y4-F1
#
_cell.length_a   1.000
_cell.length_b   1.000
_cell.length_c   1.000
_cell.angle_alpha   90.00
_cell.angle_beta   90.00
_cell.angle_gamma   90.00
#
_symmetry.space_group_name_H-M   'P 1'
#
loop_
_entity.id
_entity.type
_entity.pdbx_description
1 polymer ?
#
loop_
_entity_poly.entity_id
_entity_poly.type
_entity_poly.pdbx_seq_one_letter_code
_entity_poly.pdbx_strand_id
1 'polypeptide(L)' 'MKAKKLIAPIVITTLLVLYLIAFVVLAFLFSVPLWAKLLGGLIPLALIGVSVFVLVERIKEVRSGEEDDLSQY' A
#
# COMPACT_ATOMS: atom_id res chain seq x y z
N MET A 1 -18.07 -7.77 14.31
CA MET A 1 -16.65 -7.93 14.73
C MET A 1 -15.63 -7.84 13.57
N LYS A 2 -16.04 -7.96 12.29
CA LYS A 2 -15.11 -7.94 11.14
C LYS A 2 -14.53 -6.56 10.77
N ALA A 3 -15.29 -5.47 10.93
CA ALA A 3 -14.83 -4.12 10.56
C ALA A 3 -13.63 -3.63 11.39
N LYS A 4 -13.53 -4.02 12.68
CA LYS A 4 -12.41 -3.64 13.56
C LYS A 4 -11.08 -4.22 13.09
N LYS A 5 -11.08 -5.41 12.48
CA LYS A 5 -9.88 -6.08 11.94
C LYS A 5 -9.28 -5.34 10.73
N LEU A 6 -10.11 -4.58 9.99
CA LEU A 6 -9.67 -3.85 8.80
C LEU A 6 -9.10 -2.46 9.09
N ILE A 7 -9.31 -1.92 10.30
CA ILE A 7 -8.88 -0.55 10.65
C ILE A 7 -7.36 -0.45 10.56
N ALA A 8 -6.63 -1.38 11.18
CA ALA A 8 -5.17 -1.38 11.18
C ALA A 8 -4.57 -1.44 9.75
N PRO A 9 -4.92 -2.43 8.89
CA PRO A 9 -4.36 -2.49 7.55
C PRO A 9 -4.75 -1.27 6.70
N ILE A 10 -5.98 -0.76 6.79
CA ILE A 10 -6.39 0.44 6.03
C ILE A 10 -5.57 1.67 6.44
N VAL A 11 -5.42 1.91 7.75
CA VAL A 11 -4.67 3.07 8.26
C VAL A 11 -3.21 2.99 7.85
N ILE A 12 -2.58 1.82 8.03
CA ILE A 12 -1.16 1.63 7.69
C ILE A 12 -0.94 1.79 6.18
N THR A 13 -1.77 1.17 5.34
CA THR A 13 -1.66 1.31 3.88
C THR A 13 -1.88 2.76 3.45
N THR A 14 -2.83 3.47 4.07
CA THR A 14 -3.07 4.89 3.77
C THR A 14 -1.85 5.76 4.09
N LEU A 15 -1.26 5.58 5.28
CA LEU A 15 -0.06 6.32 5.68
C LEU A 15 1.13 6.00 4.76
N LEU A 16 1.31 4.73 4.38
CA LEU A 16 2.34 4.30 3.45
C LEU A 16 2.16 4.94 2.08
N VAL A 17 0.94 4.94 1.53
CA VAL A 17 0.64 5.55 0.23
C VAL A 17 0.92 7.06 0.27
N LEU A 18 0.50 7.76 1.33
CA LEU A 18 0.80 9.18 1.49
C LEU A 18 2.30 9.46 1.55
N TYR A 19 3.05 8.64 2.29
CA TYR A 19 4.51 8.73 2.34
C TYR A 19 5.17 8.52 0.98
N LEU A 20 4.73 7.51 0.22
CA LEU A 20 5.26 7.22 -1.11
C LEU A 20 4.90 8.33 -2.11
N ILE A 21 3.69 8.89 -2.05
CA ILE A 21 3.30 10.05 -2.88
C ILE A 21 4.20 11.25 -2.56
N ALA A 22 4.46 11.53 -1.28
CA ALA A 22 5.38 12.61 -0.90
C ALA A 22 6.77 12.38 -1.50
N PHE A 23 7.27 11.15 -1.51
CA PHE A 23 8.55 10.80 -2.13
C PHE A 23 8.55 11.07 -3.65
N VAL A 24 7.49 10.68 -4.36
CA VAL A 24 7.33 10.98 -5.79
C VAL A 24 7.35 12.50 -6.01
N VAL A 25 6.55 13.26 -5.25
CA VAL A 25 6.49 14.72 -5.37
C VAL A 25 7.88 15.34 -5.16
N LEU A 26 8.61 14.92 -4.12
CA LEU A 26 9.97 15.41 -3.88
C LEU A 26 10.92 15.07 -5.04
N ALA A 27 10.86 13.86 -5.59
CA ALA A 27 11.69 13.47 -6.74
C ALA A 27 11.50 14.38 -7.96
N PHE A 28 10.29 14.90 -8.18
CA PHE A 28 9.99 15.84 -9.27
C PHE A 28 10.29 17.31 -8.93
N LEU A 29 10.21 17.71 -7.66
CA LEU A 29 10.53 19.08 -7.20
C LEU A 29 12.03 19.40 -7.27
N PHE A 30 12.90 18.43 -7.02
CA PHE A 30 14.34 18.66 -7.09
C PHE A 30 14.89 18.57 -8.53
N SER A 31 15.97 19.31 -8.79
CA SER A 31 16.71 19.26 -10.06
C SER A 31 17.70 18.08 -10.06
N VAL A 32 17.16 16.87 -10.01
CA VAL A 32 17.93 15.62 -10.14
C VAL A 32 17.92 15.13 -11.60
N PRO A 33 18.94 14.38 -12.05
CA PRO A 33 19.00 13.89 -13.42
C PRO A 33 17.80 12.99 -13.77
N LEU A 34 17.41 12.98 -15.05
CA LEU A 34 16.17 12.35 -15.52
C LEU A 34 16.05 10.87 -15.13
N TRP A 35 17.14 10.11 -15.22
CA TRP A 35 17.15 8.69 -14.82
C TRP A 35 16.84 8.52 -13.32
N ALA A 36 17.34 9.41 -12.46
CA ALA A 36 17.06 9.38 -11.03
C ALA A 36 15.60 9.79 -10.73
N LYS A 37 15.03 10.73 -11.50
CA LYS A 37 13.59 11.06 -11.43
C LYS A 37 12.72 9.86 -11.80
N LEU A 38 13.09 9.17 -12.89
CA LEU A 38 12.36 7.99 -13.33
C LEU A 38 12.42 6.88 -12.29
N LEU A 39 13.59 6.55 -11.75
CA LEU A 39 13.69 5.55 -10.69
C LEU A 39 12.94 5.99 -9.42
N GLY A 40 13.14 7.25 -8.99
CA GLY A 40 12.51 7.82 -7.81
C GLY A 40 10.99 8.03 -7.94
N GLY A 41 10.44 8.05 -9.14
CA GLY A 41 9.00 8.12 -9.39
C GLY A 41 8.37 6.75 -9.64
N LEU A 42 8.98 5.93 -10.50
CA LEU A 42 8.43 4.65 -10.95
C LEU A 42 8.42 3.61 -9.84
N ILE A 43 9.48 3.55 -9.02
CA ILE A 43 9.59 2.58 -7.92
C ILE A 43 8.50 2.82 -6.86
N PRO A 44 8.33 4.05 -6.31
CA PRO A 44 7.23 4.30 -5.36
C PRO A 44 5.85 4.08 -5.96
N LEU A 45 5.63 4.41 -7.25
CA LEU A 45 4.35 4.16 -7.91
C LEU A 45 4.04 2.66 -7.99
N ALA A 46 5.03 1.83 -8.31
CA ALA A 46 4.87 0.38 -8.29
C ALA A 46 4.55 -0.12 -6.87
N LEU A 47 5.25 0.40 -5.85
CA LEU A 47 5.00 0.06 -4.45
C LEU A 47 3.60 0.47 -3.97
N ILE A 48 3.08 1.62 -4.41
CA ILE A 48 1.70 2.04 -4.15
C ILE A 48 0.73 1.01 -4.74
N GLY A 49 0.94 0.61 -5.99
CA GLY A 49 0.11 -0.39 -6.66
C GLY A 49 0.07 -1.72 -5.90
N VAL A 50 1.23 -2.23 -5.51
CA VAL A 50 1.35 -3.48 -4.71
C VAL A 50 0.69 -3.32 -3.34
N SER A 51 0.90 -2.20 -2.66
CA SER A 51 0.33 -1.96 -1.32
C SER A 51 -1.20 -1.94 -1.35
N VAL A 52 -1.79 -1.34 -2.39
CA VAL A 52 -3.24 -1.33 -2.61
C VAL A 52 -3.75 -2.73 -2.96
N PHE A 53 -3.04 -3.46 -3.82
CA PHE A 53 -3.40 -4.84 -4.17
C PHE A 53 -3.46 -5.75 -2.94
N VAL A 54 -2.42 -5.71 -2.10
CA VAL A 54 -2.37 -6.48 -0.85
C VAL A 54 -3.50 -6.06 0.10
N LEU A 55 -3.81 -4.77 0.22
CA LEU A 55 -4.94 -4.32 1.04
C LEU A 55 -6.27 -4.88 0.52
N VAL A 56 -6.47 -4.92 -0.80
CA VAL A 56 -7.67 -5.50 -1.42
C VAL A 56 -7.78 -6.99 -1.12
N GLU A 57 -6.70 -7.76 -1.24
CA GLU A 57 -6.67 -9.18 -0.86
C GLU A 57 -7.03 -9.36 0.61
N ARG A 58 -6.43 -8.58 1.52
CA ARG A 58 -6.78 -8.63 2.95
C ARG A 58 -8.22 -8.29 3.25
N ILE A 59 -8.79 -7.31 2.55
CA ILE A 59 -10.21 -6.99 2.69
C ILE A 59 -11.07 -8.16 2.20
N LYS A 60 -10.67 -8.85 1.12
CA LYS A 60 -11.37 -10.04 0.62
C LYS A 60 -11.30 -11.18 1.63
N GLU A 61 -10.12 -11.54 2.13
CA GLU A 61 -9.92 -12.61 3.13
C GLU A 61 -10.75 -12.41 4.41
N VAL A 62 -10.75 -11.19 4.96
CA VAL A 62 -11.51 -10.87 6.18
C VAL A 62 -13.02 -10.91 5.92
N ARG A 63 -13.46 -10.57 4.71
CA ARG A 63 -14.88 -10.61 4.31
C ARG A 63 -15.35 -12.03 3.99
N SER A 64 -14.55 -12.80 3.24
CA SER A 64 -14.81 -14.20 2.86
C SER A 64 -14.86 -15.10 4.09
N GLY A 65 -14.13 -14.75 5.15
CA GLY A 65 -14.02 -15.60 6.33
C GLY A 65 -12.97 -16.69 6.18
N GLU A 66 -12.15 -16.66 5.11
CA GLU A 66 -10.99 -17.55 4.95
C GLU A 66 -9.99 -17.42 6.11
N GLU A 67 -9.93 -16.24 6.74
CA GLU A 67 -9.14 -16.02 7.96
C GLU A 67 -9.65 -16.86 9.16
N ASP A 68 -10.93 -17.23 9.16
CA ASP A 68 -11.57 -18.04 10.22
C ASP A 68 -11.38 -19.55 9.97
N ASP A 69 -11.26 -19.98 8.71
CA ASP A 69 -11.04 -21.39 8.34
C ASP A 69 -9.64 -21.90 8.74
N LEU A 70 -8.62 -21.03 8.73
CA LEU A 70 -7.27 -21.36 9.21
C LEU A 70 -7.18 -21.54 10.74
N SER A 71 -8.22 -21.14 11.49
CA SER A 71 -8.28 -21.36 12.94
C SER A 71 -8.66 -22.79 13.34
N GLN A 72 -9.00 -23.64 12.36
CA GLN A 72 -9.41 -25.04 12.57
C GLN A 72 -8.25 -26.05 12.47
N TYR A 73 -7.00 -25.58 12.38
CA TYR A 73 -5.79 -26.42 12.40
C TYR A 73 -4.95 -26.17 13.65
#